data_AF-A0A954ZTI1-F1
#
_entry.id   AF-A0A954ZTI1-F1
#
_cell.length_a   1.000
_cell.length_b   1.000
_cell.length_c   1.000
_cell.angle_alpha   90.00
_cell.angle_beta   90.00
_cell.angle_gamma   90.00
#
_symmetry.space_group_name_H-M   'P 1'
#
loop_
_entity.id
_entity.type
_entity.pdbx_description
1 polymer ?
#
loop_
_entity_poly.entity_id
_entity_poly.type
_entity_poly.pdbx_seq_one_letter_code
_entity_poly.pdbx_strand_id
1 'polypeptide(L)' 'AVFGKVIKGMDVVDVIRKAKTGSRGHYGDVPVETIVIEKVSVLSGEKAEELGLVGADG' A
#
# COMPACT_ATOMS: atom_id res chain seq x y z
N ALA A 1 -1.06 -1.04 17.40
CA ALA A 1 -2.51 -1.06 17.10
C ALA A 1 -2.71 -1.28 15.61
N VAL A 2 -3.70 -2.07 15.20
CA VAL A 2 -4.03 -2.36 13.79
C VAL A 2 -5.40 -1.77 13.51
N PHE A 3 -5.56 -1.06 12.39
CA PHE A 3 -6.77 -0.30 12.05
C PHE A 3 -7.31 -0.58 10.63
N GLY A 4 -6.72 -1.53 9.90
CA GLY A 4 -7.15 -1.87 8.54
C GLY A 4 -6.35 -3.01 7.95
N LYS A 5 -6.84 -3.54 6.83
CA LYS A 5 -6.25 -4.64 6.07
C LYS A 5 -6.17 -4.27 4.59
N VAL A 6 -5.11 -4.72 3.93
CA VAL A 6 -4.97 -4.60 2.48
C VAL A 6 -5.83 -5.70 1.84
N ILE A 7 -6.91 -5.29 1.18
CA ILE A 7 -7.85 -6.20 0.50
C ILE A 7 -7.47 -6.46 -0.97
N LYS A 8 -6.70 -5.56 -1.59
CA LYS A 8 -6.23 -5.66 -2.98
C LYS A 8 -4.87 -4.96 -3.12
N GLY A 9 -4.04 -5.45 -4.03
CA GLY A 9 -2.71 -4.87 -4.30
C GLY A 9 -1.59 -5.36 -3.37
N MET A 10 -1.77 -6.52 -2.72
CA MET A 10 -0.74 -7.11 -1.84
C MET A 10 0.55 -7.47 -2.61
N ASP A 11 0.41 -7.82 -3.88
CA ASP A 11 1.51 -8.01 -4.83
C ASP A 11 2.35 -6.74 -5.01
N VAL A 12 1.71 -5.57 -5.10
CA VAL A 12 2.41 -4.27 -5.19
C VAL A 12 3.16 -3.97 -3.89
N VAL A 13 2.52 -4.25 -2.74
CA VAL A 13 3.16 -4.13 -1.42
C VAL A 13 4.40 -5.02 -1.32
N ASP A 14 4.31 -6.25 -1.85
CA ASP A 14 5.43 -7.19 -1.88
C ASP A 14 6.59 -6.73 -2.78
N VAL A 15 6.28 -6.08 -3.91
CA VAL A 15 7.30 -5.47 -4.78
C VAL A 15 7.99 -4.32 -4.06
N ILE A 16 7.23 -3.44 -3.40
CA ILE A 16 7.77 -2.32 -2.62
C ILE A 16 8.68 -2.84 -1.50
N ARG A 17 8.29 -3.92 -0.81
CA ARG A 17 9.11 -4.56 0.23
C ARG A 17 10.45 -5.07 -0.30
N LYS A 18 10.50 -5.51 -1.55
CA LYS A 18 11.72 -6.02 -2.21
C LYS A 18 12.55 -4.91 -2.88
N ALA A 19 12.08 -3.66 -2.85
CA ALA A 19 12.83 -2.55 -3.41
C ALA A 19 14.21 -2.45 -2.77
N LYS A 20 15.23 -2.11 -3.57
CA LYS A 20 16.58 -1.95 -3.07
C LYS A 20 16.60 -0.78 -2.08
N THR A 21 16.97 -1.05 -0.85
CA THR A 21 17.19 -0.03 0.17
C THR A 21 18.67 0.30 0.27
N GLY A 22 18.96 1.47 0.80
CA GLY A 22 20.29 1.94 1.13
C GLY A 22 20.22 2.89 2.32
N SER A 23 21.40 3.30 2.78
CA SER A 23 21.50 4.28 3.86
C SER A 23 21.40 5.70 3.32
N ARG A 24 20.54 6.52 3.92
CA ARG A 24 20.41 7.95 3.64
C ARG A 24 20.46 8.72 4.96
N GLY A 25 21.59 9.38 5.22
CA GLY A 25 21.84 10.06 6.50
C GLY A 25 21.93 9.06 7.66
N HIS A 26 21.04 9.21 8.65
CA HIS A 26 20.94 8.30 9.80
C HIS A 26 19.93 7.14 9.59
N TYR A 27 19.28 7.07 8.43
CA TYR A 27 18.27 6.06 8.13
C TYR A 27 18.85 4.97 7.21
N GLY A 28 18.83 3.71 7.65
CA GLY A 28 19.47 2.58 6.94
C GLY A 28 18.62 1.87 5.89
N ASP A 29 17.30 2.02 5.95
CA ASP A 29 16.33 1.27 5.14
C ASP A 29 15.58 2.15 4.14
N VAL A 30 16.27 3.13 3.54
CA VAL A 30 15.65 4.07 2.62
C VAL A 30 15.71 3.50 1.20
N PRO A 31 14.58 3.38 0.48
CA PRO A 31 14.59 2.96 -0.92
C PRO A 31 15.54 3.82 -1.77
N VAL A 32 16.38 3.17 -2.58
CA VAL A 32 17.31 3.85 -3.50
C VAL A 32 16.55 4.63 -4.55
N GLU A 33 15.47 4.04 -5.05
CA GLU A 33 14.48 4.70 -5.91
C GLU A 33 13.30 5.15 -5.05
N THR A 34 12.93 6.42 -5.16
CA THR A 34 11.84 6.99 -4.36
C THR A 34 10.50 6.41 -4.80
N ILE A 35 9.78 5.81 -3.85
CA ILE A 35 8.42 5.29 -4.05
C ILE A 35 7.43 6.33 -3.53
N VAL A 36 6.74 7.02 -4.43
CA VAL A 36 5.82 8.12 -4.09
C VAL A 36 4.37 7.64 -4.22
N ILE A 37 3.54 7.98 -3.23
CA ILE A 37 2.09 7.82 -3.33
C ILE A 37 1.54 9.06 -4.02
N GLU A 38 1.25 8.96 -5.32
CA GLU A 38 0.83 10.11 -6.14
C GLU A 38 -0.56 10.63 -5.77
N LYS A 39 -1.48 9.73 -5.41
CA LYS A 39 -2.86 10.08 -5.10
C LYS A 39 -3.47 9.10 -4.12
N VAL A 40 -4.24 9.63 -3.18
CA VAL A 40 -5.10 8.87 -2.28
C VAL A 40 -6.54 9.34 -2.50
N SER A 41 -7.48 8.41 -2.51
CA SER A 41 -8.91 8.73 -2.65
C SER A 41 -9.71 7.78 -1.78
N VAL A 42 -10.61 8.35 -0.98
CA VAL A 42 -11.56 7.57 -0.19
C VAL A 42 -12.69 7.16 -1.13
N LEU A 43 -12.82 5.86 -1.37
CA LEU A 43 -13.92 5.31 -2.15
C LEU A 43 -15.19 5.35 -1.29
N SER A 44 -16.28 5.89 -1.84
CA SER A 44 -17.60 5.70 -1.24
C SER A 44 -18.03 4.24 -1.38
N GLY A 45 -18.98 3.80 -0.55
CA GLY A 45 -19.44 2.40 -0.51
C GLY A 45 -19.82 1.84 -1.88
N GLU A 46 -20.54 2.62 -2.70
CA GLU A 46 -20.94 2.23 -4.05
C GLU A 46 -19.74 1.91 -4.97
N LYS A 47 -18.67 2.71 -4.87
CA LYS A 47 -17.47 2.54 -5.71
C LYS A 47 -16.59 1.39 -5.22
N ALA A 48 -16.65 1.06 -3.94
CA ALA A 48 -15.96 -0.10 -3.37
C ALA A 48 -16.69 -1.41 -3.75
N GLU A 49 -18.02 -1.42 -3.78
CA GLU A 49 -18.83 -2.55 -4.23
C GLU A 49 -18.60 -2.86 -5.72
N GLU A 50 -18.61 -1.83 -6.58
CA GLU A 50 -18.34 -1.99 -8.02
C GLU A 50 -16.95 -2.58 -8.32
N LEU A 51 -15.96 -2.21 -7.50
CA LEU A 51 -14.59 -2.73 -7.61
C LEU A 51 -14.41 -4.12 -6.96
N GLY A 52 -15.48 -4.71 -6.42
CA GLY A 52 -15.45 -6.00 -5.73
C GLY A 52 -14.58 -6.00 -4.48
N LEU A 53 -14.40 -4.82 -3.87
CA LEU A 53 -13.59 -4.62 -2.66
C LEU A 53 -14.38 -4.86 -1.37
N VAL A 54 -15.71 -4.90 -1.46
CA VAL A 54 -16.60 -5.26 -0.36
C VAL A 54 -16.92 -6.74 -0.48
N GLY A 55 -16.14 -7.58 0.19
CA GLY A 55 -16.26 -9.02 0.06
C GLY A 55 -15.50 -9.79 1.14
N ALA A 56 -16.28 -10.35 2.06
CA ALA A 56 -15.95 -11.47 2.94
C ALA A 56 -14.96 -11.20 4.10
N ASP A 57 -15.20 -10.16 4.87
CA ASP A 57 -14.83 -10.10 6.29
C ASP A 57 -16.05 -9.77 7.12
N GLY A 58 -16.65 -10.83 7.70
CA GLY A 58 -17.69 -10.73 8.72
C GLY A 58 -17.15 -10.22 10.06
#